data_AF-A0AAN8NMI6-F1
#
_entry.id   AF-A0AAN8NMI6-F1
#
_cell.length_a   1.000
_cell.length_b   1.000
_cell.length_c   1.000
_cell.angle_alpha   90.00
_cell.angle_beta   90.00
_cell.angle_gamma   90.00
#
_symmetry.space_group_name_H-M   'P 1'
#
loop_
_entity.id
_entity.type
_entity.pdbx_description
1 polymer ?
#
loop_
_entity_poly.entity_id
_entity_poly.type
_entity_poly.pdbx_seq_one_letter_code
_entity_poly.pdbx_strand_id
1 'polypeptide(L)'
;MTFAVVGILGHFSKTMLLFFIPQVFNFIYSLLQLLKYVPCPRHRMPRLNAKSGYLEPSVAIIRPDDMKPGLHFVLNLLKTLKLLEVRREGQNLIVNNMTLINLTLLWTGPLHEAKLTTYLLYIQADDEVAFIYLASFRIDLGVMVIPVELD
;
A
#
# COMPACT_ATOMS: atom_id res chain seq x y z
N MET A 1 10.39 2.86 15.71
CA MET A 1 11.01 2.14 16.86
C MET A 1 10.03 1.93 18.00
N THR A 2 9.33 2.97 18.47
CA THR A 2 8.40 2.88 19.61
C THR A 2 7.39 1.73 19.51
N PHE A 3 6.67 1.60 18.39
CA PHE A 3 5.72 0.50 18.20
C PHE A 3 6.39 -0.87 18.34
N ALA A 4 7.47 -1.13 17.60
CA ALA A 4 8.19 -2.41 17.68
C ALA A 4 8.66 -2.73 19.12
N VAL A 5 9.17 -1.74 19.86
CA VAL A 5 9.61 -1.93 21.26
C VAL A 5 8.43 -2.33 22.16
N VAL A 6 7.33 -1.59 22.10
CA VAL A 6 6.14 -1.85 22.91
C VAL A 6 5.50 -3.19 22.56
N GLY A 7 5.45 -3.56 21.27
CA GLY A 7 4.89 -4.83 20.83
C GLY A 7 5.73 -6.04 21.20
N ILE A 8 7.07 -5.90 21.21
CA ILE A 8 7.98 -6.97 21.63
C ILE A 8 7.94 -7.13 23.15
N LEU A 9 8.12 -6.04 23.90
CA LEU A 9 8.15 -6.08 25.37
C LEU A 9 6.78 -6.44 25.98
N GLY A 10 5.69 -6.07 25.31
CA GLY A 10 4.34 -6.43 25.75
C GLY A 10 3.86 -7.79 25.25
N HIS A 11 4.67 -8.56 24.51
CA HIS A 11 4.31 -9.87 23.96
C HIS A 11 3.09 -9.88 23.01
N PHE A 12 2.68 -8.72 22.47
CA PHE A 12 1.57 -8.59 21.53
C PHE A 12 2.00 -8.16 20.12
N SER A 13 3.24 -8.49 19.71
CA SER A 13 3.79 -8.15 18.39
C SER A 13 2.94 -8.63 17.21
N LYS A 14 2.28 -9.79 17.34
CA LYS A 14 1.34 -10.33 16.34
C LYS A 14 0.11 -9.45 16.19
N THR A 15 -0.52 -9.08 17.31
CA THR A 15 -1.66 -8.15 17.34
C THR A 15 -1.27 -6.79 16.79
N MET A 16 -0.10 -6.30 17.17
CA MET A 16 0.42 -5.04 16.66
C MET A 16 0.59 -5.06 15.14
N LEU A 17 1.14 -6.14 14.55
CA LEU A 17 1.27 -6.24 13.11
C LEU A 17 -0.07 -6.18 12.36
N LEU A 18 -1.17 -6.62 12.99
CA LEU A 18 -2.50 -6.56 12.40
C LEU A 18 -3.03 -5.13 12.33
N PHE A 19 -2.67 -4.24 13.26
CA PHE A 19 -2.96 -2.80 13.13
C PHE A 19 -2.14 -2.12 12.01
N PHE A 20 -1.13 -2.80 11.48
CA PHE A 20 -0.26 -2.29 10.42
C PHE A 20 -0.61 -2.88 9.04
N ILE A 21 -1.82 -3.42 8.85
CA ILE A 21 -2.22 -4.03 7.57
C ILE A 21 -2.08 -3.06 6.38
N PRO A 22 -2.51 -1.79 6.44
CA PRO A 22 -2.32 -0.84 5.33
C PRO A 22 -0.84 -0.61 5.00
N GLN A 23 0.03 -0.56 6.02
CA GLN A 23 1.48 -0.37 5.87
C GLN A 23 2.13 -1.62 5.27
N VAL A 24 1.74 -2.81 5.73
CA VAL A 24 2.20 -4.10 5.21
C VAL A 24 1.76 -4.27 3.76
N PHE A 25 0.50 -3.96 3.44
CA PHE A 25 -0.01 -3.98 2.08
C PHE A 25 0.76 -3.02 1.17
N ASN A 26 0.96 -1.76 1.59
CA ASN A 26 1.74 -0.79 0.83
C ASN A 26 3.18 -1.27 0.60
N PHE A 27 3.80 -1.93 1.59
CA PHE A 27 5.12 -2.52 1.47
C PHE A 27 5.15 -3.65 0.43
N ILE A 28 4.24 -4.62 0.53
CA ILE A 28 4.15 -5.76 -0.41
C ILE A 28 3.90 -5.27 -1.83
N TYR A 29 2.96 -4.32 -2.00
CA TYR A 29 2.69 -3.71 -3.30
C TYR A 29 3.91 -2.96 -3.86
N SER A 30 4.67 -2.29 -3.00
CA SER A 30 5.93 -1.62 -3.36
C SER A 30 7.09 -2.58 -3.68
N LEU A 31 7.02 -3.87 -3.35
CA LEU A 31 8.17 -4.79 -3.43
C LEU A 31 8.75 -4.89 -4.84
N LEU A 32 7.91 -4.90 -5.87
CA LEU A 32 8.38 -4.98 -7.26
C LEU A 32 9.30 -3.80 -7.62
N GLN A 33 9.03 -2.61 -7.07
CA GLN A 33 9.89 -1.43 -7.20
C GLN A 33 11.11 -1.53 -6.26
N LEU A 34 10.92 -1.89 -5.00
CA LEU A 34 12.01 -1.94 -4.02
C LEU A 34 13.09 -2.97 -4.38
N LEU A 35 12.69 -4.12 -4.92
CA LEU A 35 13.58 -5.18 -5.42
C LEU A 35 14.13 -4.89 -6.83
N LYS A 36 13.81 -3.71 -7.39
CA LYS A 36 14.26 -3.28 -8.73
C LYS A 36 13.87 -4.27 -9.84
N TYR A 37 12.72 -4.94 -9.70
CA TYR A 37 12.09 -5.66 -10.81
C TYR A 37 11.40 -4.70 -11.77
N VAL A 38 10.82 -3.63 -11.23
CA VAL A 38 10.36 -2.45 -11.96
C VAL A 38 11.28 -1.28 -11.59
N PRO A 39 11.64 -0.39 -12.54
CA PRO A 39 12.37 0.83 -12.23
C PRO A 39 11.72 1.59 -11.07
N CYS A 40 12.52 1.90 -10.04
CA CYS A 40 12.07 2.62 -8.86
C CYS A 40 12.62 4.05 -8.89
N PRO A 41 11.78 5.05 -9.20
CA PRO A 41 12.18 6.44 -9.10
C PRO A 41 12.58 6.78 -7.66
N ARG A 42 13.48 7.78 -7.51
CA ARG A 42 13.90 8.27 -6.19
C ARG A 42 12.72 8.80 -5.37
N HIS A 43 11.76 9.45 -6.02
CA HIS A 43 10.55 9.97 -5.39
C HIS A 43 9.32 9.28 -5.98
N ARG A 44 8.49 8.69 -5.11
CA ARG A 44 7.25 7.97 -5.47
C ARG A 44 5.99 8.69 -4.97
N MET A 45 6.14 9.95 -4.58
CA MET A 45 5.03 10.82 -4.19
C MET A 45 4.24 11.24 -5.43
N PRO A 46 2.92 11.44 -5.31
CA PRO A 46 2.09 11.93 -6.41
C PRO A 46 2.56 13.32 -6.88
N ARG A 47 2.25 13.66 -8.13
CA ARG A 47 2.65 14.93 -8.74
C ARG A 47 1.57 15.97 -8.49
N LEU A 48 1.96 17.15 -8.01
CA LEU A 48 1.05 18.28 -7.88
C LEU A 48 0.88 18.96 -9.24
N ASN A 49 -0.36 19.06 -9.71
CA ASN A 49 -0.71 19.87 -10.86
C ASN A 49 -0.93 21.31 -10.41
N ALA A 50 0.04 22.19 -10.68
CA ALA A 50 0.02 23.59 -10.25
C ALA A 50 -1.18 24.39 -10.79
N LYS A 51 -1.81 23.95 -11.88
CA LYS A 51 -2.98 24.64 -12.46
C LYS A 51 -4.27 24.32 -11.73
N SER A 52 -4.43 23.07 -11.28
CA SER A 52 -5.66 22.60 -10.65
C SER A 52 -5.57 22.51 -9.12
N GLY A 53 -4.34 22.47 -8.57
CA GLY A 53 -4.11 22.24 -7.14
C GLY A 53 -4.34 20.79 -6.71
N TYR A 54 -4.55 19.87 -7.67
CA TYR A 54 -4.78 18.45 -7.38
C TYR A 54 -3.50 17.62 -7.54
N LEU A 55 -3.43 16.54 -6.76
CA LEU A 55 -2.42 15.50 -6.85
C LEU A 55 -2.84 14.46 -7.88
N GLU A 56 -1.95 14.19 -8.82
CA GLU A 56 -2.09 13.16 -9.85
C GLU A 56 -1.14 11.99 -9.59
N PRO A 57 -1.51 10.75 -9.97
CA PRO A 57 -0.64 9.61 -9.83
C PRO A 57 0.72 9.84 -10.50
N SER A 58 1.78 9.62 -9.74
CA SER A 58 3.15 9.64 -10.28
C SER A 58 3.42 8.34 -11.05
N VAL A 59 4.30 8.41 -12.05
CA VAL A 59 4.57 7.29 -12.97
C VAL A 59 6.04 6.87 -12.97
N ALA A 60 6.28 5.60 -13.26
CA ALA A 60 7.57 5.01 -13.57
C ALA A 60 7.60 4.54 -15.03
N ILE A 61 8.72 4.74 -15.70
CA ILE A 61 8.92 4.38 -17.11
C ILE A 61 9.75 3.11 -17.16
N ILE A 62 9.20 2.06 -17.78
CA ILE A 62 9.87 0.79 -18.04
C ILE A 62 10.29 0.79 -19.50
N ARG A 63 11.61 0.75 -19.73
CA ARG A 63 12.18 0.62 -21.06
C ARG A 63 12.13 -0.84 -21.51
N PRO A 64 12.11 -1.12 -22.83
CA PRO A 64 12.19 -2.50 -23.35
C PRO A 64 13.35 -3.29 -22.76
N ASP A 65 14.51 -2.65 -22.60
CA ASP A 65 15.74 -3.29 -22.12
C ASP A 65 15.68 -3.69 -20.64
N ASP A 66 14.86 -2.98 -19.84
CA ASP A 66 14.67 -3.25 -18.41
C ASP A 66 13.60 -4.31 -18.15
N MET A 67 12.98 -4.84 -19.21
CA MET A 67 11.87 -5.80 -19.12
C MET A 67 12.38 -7.19 -18.76
N LYS A 68 12.30 -7.54 -17.47
CA LYS A 68 12.63 -8.89 -16.99
C LYS A 68 11.60 -9.94 -17.46
N PRO A 69 12.02 -11.20 -17.68
CA PRO A 69 11.10 -12.28 -18.00
C PRO A 69 10.06 -12.47 -16.88
N GLY A 70 8.80 -12.69 -17.26
CA GLY A 70 7.67 -12.83 -16.33
C GLY A 70 7.09 -11.51 -15.80
N LEU A 71 7.80 -10.38 -15.91
CA LEU A 71 7.30 -9.08 -15.45
C LEU A 71 6.02 -8.68 -16.19
N HIS A 72 5.95 -8.92 -17.50
CA HIS A 72 4.76 -8.62 -18.30
C HIS A 72 3.50 -9.35 -17.79
N PHE A 73 3.65 -10.59 -17.31
CA PHE A 73 2.54 -11.34 -16.72
C PHE A 73 2.08 -10.70 -15.40
N VAL A 74 3.02 -10.36 -14.52
CA VAL A 74 2.73 -9.69 -13.25
C VAL A 74 2.06 -8.34 -13.47
N LEU A 75 2.56 -7.53 -14.40
CA LEU A 75 1.96 -6.22 -14.74
C LEU A 75 0.53 -6.39 -15.29
N ASN A 76 0.30 -7.39 -16.14
CA ASN A 76 -1.04 -7.70 -16.64
C ASN A 76 -1.98 -8.17 -15.54
N LEU A 77 -1.50 -9.01 -14.62
CA LEU A 77 -2.28 -9.46 -13.46
C LEU A 77 -2.69 -8.26 -12.58
N LEU A 78 -1.73 -7.39 -12.23
CA LEU A 78 -2.00 -6.19 -11.44
C LEU A 78 -2.95 -5.23 -12.16
N LYS A 79 -2.84 -5.11 -13.48
CA LYS A 79 -3.77 -4.32 -14.30
C LYS A 79 -5.19 -4.88 -14.26
N THR A 80 -5.35 -6.19 -14.41
CA THR A 80 -6.66 -6.87 -14.35
C THR A 80 -7.30 -6.70 -12.98
N LEU A 81 -6.51 -6.73 -11.91
CA LEU A 81 -6.96 -6.45 -10.54
C LEU A 81 -7.25 -4.97 -10.26
N LYS A 82 -7.11 -4.08 -11.26
CA LYS A 82 -7.23 -2.62 -11.12
C LYS A 82 -6.29 -2.02 -10.06
N LEU A 83 -5.15 -2.67 -9.84
CA LEU A 83 -4.09 -2.20 -8.94
C LEU A 83 -3.03 -1.37 -9.68
N LEU A 84 -3.02 -1.41 -11.00
CA LEU A 84 -2.00 -0.73 -11.80
C LEU A 84 -2.60 -0.24 -13.11
N GLU A 85 -2.27 0.99 -13.49
CA GLU A 85 -2.51 1.52 -14.82
C GLU A 85 -1.24 1.34 -15.65
N VAL A 86 -1.37 0.73 -16.82
CA VAL A 86 -0.28 0.54 -17.78
C VAL A 86 -0.63 1.25 -19.07
N ARG A 87 0.16 2.26 -19.41
CA ARG A 87 0.09 3.03 -20.67
C ARG A 87 1.29 2.71 -21.55
N ARG A 88 1.07 2.57 -22.85
CA ARG A 88 2.12 2.36 -23.85
C ARG A 88 2.43 3.69 -24.52
N GLU A 89 3.69 4.12 -24.47
CA GLU A 89 4.15 5.31 -25.18
C GLU A 89 5.36 4.93 -26.05
N GLY A 90 5.11 4.74 -27.35
CA GLY A 90 6.10 4.21 -28.29
C GLY A 90 6.58 2.82 -27.89
N GLN A 91 7.87 2.69 -27.62
CA GLN A 91 8.50 1.44 -27.15
C GLN A 91 8.47 1.29 -25.61
N ASN A 92 8.15 2.36 -24.86
CA ASN A 92 8.21 2.35 -23.41
C ASN A 92 6.84 2.01 -22.79
N LEU A 93 6.87 1.34 -21.62
CA LEU A 93 5.69 1.17 -20.78
C LEU A 93 5.73 2.18 -19.63
N ILE A 94 4.66 2.93 -19.49
CA ILE A 94 4.45 3.86 -18.37
C ILE A 94 3.49 3.21 -17.40
N VAL A 95 3.94 3.01 -16.18
CA VAL A 95 3.14 2.45 -15.09
C VAL A 95 2.99 3.47 -13.98
N ASN A 96 1.87 3.51 -13.27
CA ASN A 96 1.81 4.30 -12.04
C ASN A 96 2.78 3.73 -10.98
N ASN A 97 3.28 4.59 -10.10
CA ASN A 97 4.13 4.16 -9.00
C ASN A 97 3.35 3.24 -8.05
N MET A 98 3.99 2.17 -7.62
CA MET A 98 3.35 1.14 -6.80
C MET A 98 3.39 1.52 -5.33
N THR A 99 2.53 2.46 -4.93
CA THR A 99 2.29 2.84 -3.53
C THR A 99 0.79 2.98 -3.27
N LEU A 100 0.36 2.78 -2.03
CA LEU A 100 -1.04 2.93 -1.61
C LEU A 100 -1.58 4.33 -1.88
N ILE A 101 -0.73 5.36 -1.80
CA ILE A 101 -1.08 6.74 -2.13
C ILE A 101 -1.46 6.87 -3.62
N ASN A 102 -0.61 6.39 -4.53
CA ASN A 102 -0.89 6.43 -5.96
C ASN A 102 -2.05 5.49 -6.34
N LEU A 103 -2.22 4.38 -5.63
CA LEU A 103 -3.35 3.46 -5.80
C LEU A 103 -4.68 4.12 -5.41
N THR A 104 -4.70 4.84 -4.28
CA THR A 104 -5.89 5.60 -3.84
C THR A 104 -6.28 6.62 -4.92
N LEU A 105 -5.31 7.39 -5.44
CA LEU A 105 -5.53 8.31 -6.55
C LEU A 105 -5.95 7.63 -7.85
N LEU A 106 -5.49 6.40 -8.11
CA LEU A 106 -5.93 5.62 -9.27
C LEU A 106 -7.42 5.25 -9.16
N TRP A 107 -7.90 4.92 -7.97
CA TRP A 107 -9.30 4.56 -7.74
C TRP A 107 -10.23 5.76 -7.62
N THR A 108 -9.81 6.83 -6.95
CA THR A 108 -10.64 8.00 -6.68
C THR A 108 -10.51 9.09 -7.75
N GLY A 109 -9.47 9.03 -8.57
CA GLY A 109 -9.04 10.13 -9.44
C GLY A 109 -8.20 11.19 -8.70
N PRO A 110 -7.87 12.30 -9.38
CA PRO A 110 -7.06 13.38 -8.81
C PRO A 110 -7.75 14.03 -7.61
N LEU A 111 -7.00 14.19 -6.51
CA LEU A 111 -7.51 14.73 -5.24
C LEU A 111 -6.61 15.82 -4.69
N HIS A 112 -7.19 16.71 -3.88
CA HIS A 112 -6.39 17.68 -3.13
C HIS A 112 -5.66 16.95 -2.01
N GLU A 113 -4.45 17.41 -1.66
CA GLU A 113 -3.58 16.76 -0.67
C GLU A 113 -4.29 16.46 0.65
N ALA A 114 -4.99 17.45 1.22
CA ALA A 114 -5.78 17.26 2.45
C ALA A 114 -6.81 16.12 2.33
N LYS A 115 -7.57 16.06 1.22
CA LYS A 115 -8.58 15.01 1.01
C LYS A 115 -7.95 13.63 0.83
N LEU A 116 -6.83 13.56 0.11
CA LEU A 116 -6.09 12.32 -0.08
C LEU A 116 -5.58 11.78 1.27
N THR A 117 -4.99 12.65 2.10
CA THR A 117 -4.55 12.28 3.45
C THR A 117 -5.71 11.80 4.30
N THR A 118 -6.84 12.50 4.27
CA THR A 118 -8.06 12.07 4.98
C THR A 118 -8.53 10.68 4.53
N TYR A 119 -8.52 10.37 3.23
CA TYR A 119 -8.87 9.02 2.76
C TYR A 119 -7.90 7.95 3.24
N LEU A 120 -6.60 8.23 3.28
CA LEU A 120 -5.60 7.30 3.81
C LEU A 120 -5.79 7.07 5.32
N LEU A 121 -6.16 8.11 6.07
CA LEU A 121 -6.49 7.99 7.49
C LEU A 121 -7.77 7.18 7.71
N TYR A 122 -8.79 7.32 6.86
CA TYR A 122 -9.98 6.48 6.91
C TYR A 122 -9.64 5.01 6.62
N ILE A 123 -8.82 4.73 5.60
CA ILE A 123 -8.36 3.35 5.32
C ILE A 123 -7.66 2.75 6.55
N GLN A 124 -6.85 3.54 7.26
CA GLN A 124 -6.18 3.10 8.49
C GLN A 124 -7.18 2.86 9.63
N ALA A 125 -8.10 3.79 9.87
CA ALA A 125 -9.08 3.67 10.96
C ALA A 125 -10.06 2.51 10.72
N ASP A 126 -10.49 2.30 9.48
CA ASP A 126 -11.39 1.21 9.11
C ASP A 126 -10.75 -0.17 9.35
N ASP A 127 -9.44 -0.31 9.06
CA ASP A 127 -8.67 -1.51 9.38
C ASP A 127 -8.63 -1.79 10.88
N GLU A 128 -8.35 -0.76 11.68
CA GLU A 128 -8.30 -0.88 13.14
C GLU A 128 -9.66 -1.27 13.72
N VAL A 129 -10.75 -0.64 13.26
CA VAL A 129 -12.12 -0.97 13.69
C VAL A 129 -12.50 -2.40 13.29
N ALA A 130 -12.22 -2.79 12.05
CA ALA A 130 -12.48 -4.15 11.57
C ALA A 130 -11.72 -5.19 12.40
N PHE A 131 -10.44 -4.92 12.71
CA PHE A 131 -9.64 -5.79 13.55
C PHE A 131 -10.20 -5.88 14.97
N ILE A 132 -10.55 -4.76 15.61
CA ILE A 132 -11.14 -4.76 16.96
C ILE A 132 -12.43 -5.57 16.97
N TYR A 133 -13.30 -5.40 15.97
CA TYR A 133 -14.53 -6.18 15.86
C TYR A 133 -14.26 -7.69 15.75
N LEU A 134 -13.31 -8.09 14.90
CA LEU A 134 -12.93 -9.50 14.75
C LEU A 134 -12.27 -10.08 16.02
N ALA A 135 -11.47 -9.27 16.71
CA ALA A 135 -10.84 -9.63 17.98
C ALA A 135 -11.89 -9.84 19.08
N SER A 136 -12.84 -8.91 19.24
CA SER A 136 -13.95 -9.03 20.19
C SER A 136 -14.80 -10.27 19.91
N PHE A 137 -15.18 -10.51 18.65
CA PHE A 137 -15.95 -11.70 18.28
C PHE A 137 -15.22 -13.02 18.59
N ARG A 138 -13.89 -13.06 18.41
CA ARG A 138 -13.10 -14.25 18.76
C ARG A 138 -12.93 -14.47 20.26
N ILE A 139 -12.96 -13.41 21.06
CA ILE A 139 -13.00 -13.49 22.53
C ILE A 139 -14.35 -14.08 22.95
N ASP A 140 -15.46 -13.61 22.37
CA ASP A 140 -16.81 -14.11 22.67
C ASP A 140 -16.99 -15.59 22.30
N LEU A 141 -16.32 -16.06 21.23
CA LEU A 141 -16.32 -17.47 20.83
C LEU A 141 -15.37 -18.35 21.66
N GLY A 142 -14.59 -17.79 22.58
CA GLY A 142 -13.60 -18.52 23.39
C GLY A 142 -12.40 -19.07 22.59
N VAL A 143 -12.22 -18.63 21.34
CA VAL A 143 -11.18 -19.13 20.43
C VAL A 143 -9.89 -18.31 20.54
N MET A 144 -9.97 -17.06 20.99
CA MET A 144 -8.81 -16.21 21.24
C MET A 144 -8.65 -15.97 22.75
N VAL A 145 -7.91 -16.87 23.40
CA VAL A 145 -7.27 -16.53 24.68
C VAL A 145 -6.17 -15.54 24.30
N ILE A 146 -6.35 -14.26 24.59
CA ILE A 146 -5.19 -13.36 24.72
C ILE A 146 -4.42 -13.95 25.90
N PRO A 147 -3.25 -14.59 25.71
CA PRO A 147 -2.46 -14.98 26.85
C PRO A 147 -1.91 -13.66 27.36
N VAL A 148 -2.64 -13.05 28.29
CA VAL A 148 -2.01 -12.22 29.30
C VAL A 148 -1.41 -13.23 30.27
N GLU A 149 -0.37 -13.96 29.81
CA GLU A 149 0.59 -14.56 30.73
C GLU A 149 1.31 -13.38 31.36
N LEU A 150 0.74 -12.92 32.48
CA LEU A 150 1.43 -12.16 33.50
C LEU A 150 2.42 -13.14 34.15
N ASP A 151 3.60 -13.26 33.56
CA ASP A 151 4.82 -13.66 34.27
C ASP A 151 5.64 -12.40 34.63
#